data_AF-A0A0R2V417-F1
#
_entry.id   AF-A0A0R2V417-F1
#
_cell.length_a   1.000
_cell.length_b   1.000
_cell.length_c   1.000
_cell.angle_alpha   90.00
_cell.angle_beta   90.00
_cell.angle_gamma   90.00
#
_symmetry.space_group_name_H-M   'P 1'
#
loop_
_entity.id
_entity.type
_entity.pdbx_description
1 polymer ?
#
loop_
_entity_poly.entity_id
_entity_poly.type
_entity_poly.pdbx_seq_one_letter_code
_entity_poly.pdbx_strand_id
1 'polypeptide(L)'
;MFTIIREPVAMHIAGFISILAFTVVFYAVFAHAREMVHTFACPYGRLQGVLLDRDSIVVAYDHKRGEPRGKLKKGEAAAAQGDCIDCGLCVRVCPTGIDIRNGTQLECVNCTACIDACDSIMEKVNKPKGLIRYASENHIVEGIKPHLTGRMIGYSVVLLLLVGALTALLLTRKDFDAQVTRAQGQLFQQRDSLHYSNLYNIKLLNKTIEEYPVELRLEGIGGSIEMVTHESLHVPAESYAQSTFFVVLNEQDLTERKLDIRIGVYANNERIETVKTTFFGPVLH
;
A
#
# COMPACT_ATOMS: atom_id res chain seq x y z
N MET A 1 17.28 -1.32 21.16
CA MET A 1 16.56 -0.05 20.92
C MET A 1 16.42 0.79 22.19
N PHE A 2 15.93 0.23 23.31
CA PHE A 2 15.83 0.96 24.59
C PHE A 2 17.17 1.42 25.20
N THR A 3 18.28 0.77 24.90
CA THR A 3 19.63 1.15 25.35
C THR A 3 20.12 2.45 24.71
N ILE A 4 19.97 2.59 23.38
CA ILE A 4 20.34 3.81 22.63
C ILE A 4 19.56 5.05 23.11
N ILE A 5 18.32 4.86 23.57
CA ILE A 5 17.45 5.95 24.06
C ILE A 5 17.85 6.42 25.47
N ARG A 6 18.44 5.55 26.31
CA ARG A 6 18.77 5.85 27.71
C ARG A 6 20.22 6.29 27.93
N GLU A 7 21.12 5.97 27.01
CA GLU A 7 22.54 6.32 27.12
C GLU A 7 22.81 7.77 26.73
N PRO A 8 23.86 8.42 27.28
CA PRO A 8 24.21 9.79 26.94
C PRO A 8 24.50 9.93 25.44
N VAL A 9 24.02 11.02 24.82
CA VAL A 9 24.23 11.32 23.38
C VAL A 9 25.71 11.28 22.98
N ALA A 10 26.61 11.56 23.92
CA ALA A 10 28.06 11.47 23.74
C ALA A 10 28.56 10.08 23.33
N MET A 11 27.86 9.01 23.71
CA MET A 11 28.21 7.62 23.35
C MET A 11 27.70 7.22 21.95
N HIS A 12 26.76 7.99 21.39
CA HIS A 12 26.09 7.71 20.10
C HIS A 12 26.17 8.90 19.12
N ILE A 13 27.24 9.69 19.20
CA ILE A 13 27.44 10.92 18.39
C ILE A 13 27.30 10.65 16.89
N ALA A 14 27.83 9.54 16.39
CA ALA A 14 27.77 9.21 14.97
C ALA A 14 26.31 8.98 14.51
N GLY A 15 25.51 8.26 15.29
CA GLY A 15 24.09 8.03 15.00
C GLY A 15 23.28 9.32 15.08
N PHE A 16 23.54 10.14 16.10
CA PHE A 16 22.88 11.44 16.27
C PHE A 16 23.18 12.40 15.12
N ILE A 17 24.45 12.57 14.74
CA ILE A 17 24.85 13.42 13.61
C ILE A 17 24.23 12.91 12.30
N SER A 18 24.20 11.59 12.09
CA SER A 18 23.61 11.00 10.88
C SER A 18 22.12 11.30 10.78
N ILE A 19 21.37 11.13 11.87
CA ILE A 19 19.93 11.44 11.91
C ILE A 19 19.70 12.95 11.74
N LEU A 20 20.51 13.79 12.38
CA LEU A 20 20.41 15.25 12.27
C LEU A 20 20.68 15.70 10.83
N ALA A 21 21.75 15.22 10.21
CA ALA A 21 22.10 15.53 8.83
C ALA A 21 20.99 15.06 7.87
N PHE A 22 20.52 13.82 8.03
CA PHE A 22 19.40 13.29 7.25
C PHE A 22 18.15 14.15 7.39
N THR A 23 17.81 14.55 8.62
CA THR A 23 16.64 15.41 8.91
C THR A 23 16.78 16.78 8.25
N VAL A 24 17.95 17.42 8.34
CA VAL A 24 18.20 18.73 7.73
C VAL A 24 18.11 18.65 6.20
N VAL A 25 18.69 17.61 5.59
CA VAL A 25 18.62 17.40 4.14
C VAL A 25 17.17 17.17 3.71
N PHE A 26 16.44 16.27 4.38
CA PHE A 26 15.03 16.03 4.07
C PHE A 26 14.16 17.27 4.26
N TYR A 27 14.39 18.03 5.33
CA TYR A 27 13.71 19.30 5.57
C TYR A 27 14.01 20.31 4.46
N ALA A 28 15.27 20.46 4.06
CA ALA A 28 15.66 21.39 3.01
C ALA A 28 15.01 21.02 1.66
N VAL A 29 14.99 19.72 1.32
CA VAL A 29 14.30 19.20 0.13
C VAL A 29 12.80 19.46 0.22
N PHE A 30 12.17 19.24 1.37
CA PHE A 30 10.74 19.51 1.53
C PHE A 30 10.42 21.02 1.51
N ALA A 31 11.27 21.85 2.11
CA ALA A 31 11.06 23.30 2.14
C ALA A 31 11.22 23.93 0.74
N HIS A 32 12.17 23.47 -0.07
CA HIS A 32 12.50 24.11 -1.35
C HIS A 32 12.02 23.35 -2.59
N ALA A 33 11.92 22.02 -2.53
CA ALA A 33 11.58 21.18 -3.68
C ALA A 33 10.18 20.57 -3.61
N ARG A 34 9.39 20.82 -2.55
CA ARG A 34 8.02 20.29 -2.42
C ARG A 34 7.14 20.65 -3.62
N GLU A 35 7.21 21.88 -4.08
CA GLU A 35 6.42 22.34 -5.23
C GLU A 35 6.83 21.62 -6.51
N MET A 36 8.13 21.39 -6.73
CA MET A 36 8.60 20.62 -7.89
C MET A 36 8.14 19.16 -7.84
N VAL A 37 8.18 18.51 -6.67
CA VAL A 37 7.75 17.12 -6.54
C VAL A 37 6.26 16.97 -6.82
N HIS A 38 5.42 17.84 -6.25
CA HIS A 38 3.97 17.73 -6.43
C HIS A 38 3.53 18.07 -7.86
N THR A 39 4.17 19.04 -8.51
CA THR A 39 3.79 19.47 -9.86
C THR A 39 4.40 18.61 -10.96
N PHE A 40 5.65 18.13 -10.81
CA PHE A 40 6.37 17.43 -11.89
C PHE A 40 6.62 15.95 -11.62
N ALA A 41 6.98 15.57 -10.39
CA ALA A 41 7.37 14.19 -10.09
C ALA A 41 6.20 13.29 -9.72
N CYS A 42 5.14 13.85 -9.13
CA CYS A 42 4.01 13.09 -8.64
C CYS A 42 3.17 12.56 -9.81
N PRO A 43 3.15 11.23 -10.06
CA PRO A 43 2.36 10.67 -11.14
C PRO A 43 0.85 10.83 -10.89
N TYR A 44 0.45 11.02 -9.63
CA TYR A 44 -0.95 11.18 -9.23
C TYR A 44 -1.62 12.37 -9.92
N GLY A 45 -0.99 13.56 -9.92
CA GLY A 45 -1.59 14.75 -10.52
C GLY A 45 -1.88 14.57 -12.02
N ARG A 46 -0.95 13.93 -12.74
CA ARG A 46 -1.14 13.61 -14.16
C ARG A 46 -2.20 12.54 -14.40
N LEU A 47 -2.22 11.48 -13.59
CA LEU A 47 -3.23 10.43 -13.68
C LEU A 47 -4.63 10.97 -13.36
N GLN A 48 -4.76 11.85 -12.37
CA GLN A 48 -6.02 12.52 -12.04
C GLN A 48 -6.56 13.31 -13.24
N GLY A 49 -5.70 14.04 -13.95
CA GLY A 49 -6.10 14.77 -15.16
C GLY A 49 -6.72 13.88 -16.25
N VAL A 50 -6.24 12.64 -16.40
CA VAL A 50 -6.77 11.66 -17.38
C VAL A 50 -8.10 11.06 -16.94
N LEU A 51 -8.32 10.95 -15.63
CA LEU A 51 -9.55 10.39 -15.07
C LEU A 51 -10.71 11.39 -15.03
N LEU A 52 -10.43 12.69 -15.17
CA LEU A 52 -11.45 13.72 -15.27
C LEU A 52 -12.14 13.68 -16.65
N ASP A 53 -13.46 13.75 -16.62
CA ASP A 53 -14.31 13.94 -17.79
C ASP A 53 -15.14 15.23 -17.66
N ARG A 54 -15.94 15.56 -18.67
CA ARG A 54 -16.77 16.78 -18.67
C ARG A 54 -17.93 16.73 -17.68
N ASP A 55 -18.21 15.56 -17.10
CA ASP A 55 -19.24 15.33 -16.09
C ASP A 55 -18.65 15.32 -14.67
N SER A 56 -17.33 15.31 -14.55
CA SER A 56 -16.61 15.34 -13.28
C SER A 56 -16.85 16.66 -12.57
N ILE A 57 -17.29 16.59 -11.32
CA ILE A 57 -17.54 17.77 -10.48
C ILE A 57 -16.20 18.29 -9.99
N VAL A 58 -15.85 19.51 -10.39
CA VAL A 58 -14.63 20.20 -9.95
C VAL A 58 -14.96 21.61 -9.47
N VAL A 59 -14.01 22.27 -8.82
CA VAL A 59 -14.11 23.72 -8.58
C VAL A 59 -13.90 24.41 -9.92
N ALA A 60 -14.95 25.04 -10.46
CA ALA A 60 -14.94 25.61 -11.81
C ALA A 60 -15.45 27.05 -11.81
N TYR A 61 -14.87 27.86 -12.71
CA TYR A 61 -15.35 29.19 -13.05
C TYR A 61 -16.44 29.10 -14.12
N ASP A 62 -17.61 29.69 -13.87
CA ASP A 62 -18.70 29.79 -14.82
C ASP A 62 -18.38 30.84 -15.88
N HIS A 63 -17.67 30.40 -16.92
CA HIS A 63 -17.24 31.25 -18.02
C HIS A 63 -18.43 31.75 -18.88
N LYS A 64 -19.54 31.00 -18.96
CA LYS A 64 -20.76 31.45 -19.67
C LYS A 64 -21.40 32.67 -19.01
N ARG A 65 -21.36 32.72 -17.68
CA ARG A 65 -21.90 33.83 -16.89
C ARG A 65 -20.88 34.95 -16.68
N GLY A 66 -19.60 34.59 -16.53
CA GLY A 66 -18.54 35.50 -16.17
C GLY A 66 -17.97 36.32 -17.33
N GLU A 67 -18.02 35.79 -18.56
CA GLU A 67 -17.41 36.41 -19.74
C GLU A 67 -18.43 37.15 -20.65
N PRO A 68 -18.04 38.26 -21.30
CA PRO A 68 -16.71 38.88 -21.25
C PRO A 68 -16.49 39.64 -19.94
N ARG A 69 -15.38 39.33 -19.26
CA ARG A 69 -14.99 40.01 -18.03
C ARG A 69 -14.52 41.44 -18.29
N GLY A 70 -14.70 42.32 -17.30
CA GLY A 70 -14.25 43.71 -17.42
C GLY A 70 -14.20 44.43 -16.08
N LYS A 71 -13.63 45.63 -16.05
CA LYS A 71 -13.60 46.43 -14.82
C LYS A 71 -14.90 47.19 -14.67
N LEU A 72 -15.48 47.14 -13.48
CA LEU A 72 -16.71 47.87 -13.17
C LEU A 72 -16.41 49.38 -13.12
N LYS A 73 -16.91 50.14 -14.10
CA LYS A 73 -16.81 51.61 -14.14
C LYS A 73 -18.07 52.22 -13.52
N LYS A 74 -17.90 53.17 -12.59
CA LYS A 74 -19.02 53.89 -11.99
C LYS A 74 -19.68 54.79 -13.04
N GLY A 75 -20.96 54.59 -13.32
CA GLY A 75 -21.77 55.48 -14.16
C GLY A 75 -22.02 55.02 -15.61
N GLU A 76 -21.41 53.92 -16.06
CA GLU A 76 -21.76 53.29 -17.34
C GLU A 76 -22.81 52.19 -17.09
N ALA A 77 -23.91 52.21 -17.84
CA ALA A 77 -24.87 51.10 -17.85
C ALA A 77 -24.15 49.84 -18.34
N ALA A 78 -24.42 48.70 -17.68
CA ALA A 78 -23.79 47.40 -17.91
C ALA A 78 -24.07 46.81 -19.31
N ALA A 79 -23.58 47.47 -20.37
CA ALA A 79 -23.71 47.00 -21.73
C ALA A 79 -22.68 45.89 -21.98
N ALA A 80 -23.19 44.66 -22.15
CA ALA A 80 -22.48 43.47 -22.64
C ALA A 80 -21.31 42.93 -21.79
N GLN A 81 -21.26 43.23 -20.48
CA GLN A 81 -20.22 42.69 -19.59
C GLN A 81 -20.77 41.56 -18.73
N GLY A 82 -20.02 40.46 -18.63
CA GLY A 82 -20.32 39.33 -17.76
C GLY A 82 -20.22 39.66 -16.27
N ASP A 83 -20.47 38.67 -15.43
CA ASP A 83 -20.48 38.84 -13.97
C ASP A 83 -19.08 38.96 -13.35
N CYS A 84 -18.03 38.57 -14.07
CA CYS A 84 -16.66 38.73 -13.59
C CYS A 84 -16.19 40.18 -13.76
N ILE A 85 -15.83 40.81 -12.64
CA ILE A 85 -15.33 42.19 -12.61
C ILE A 85 -13.79 42.32 -12.74
N ASP A 86 -13.12 41.22 -13.11
CA ASP A 86 -11.65 41.16 -13.30
C ASP A 86 -10.82 41.67 -12.10
N CYS A 87 -11.25 41.36 -10.86
CA CYS A 87 -10.56 41.80 -9.65
C CYS A 87 -9.27 41.03 -9.32
N GLY A 88 -9.10 39.83 -9.89
CA GLY A 88 -7.95 38.94 -9.67
C GLY A 88 -7.85 38.33 -8.26
N LEU A 89 -8.87 38.48 -7.40
CA LEU A 89 -8.81 37.99 -6.02
C LEU A 89 -8.74 36.45 -5.94
N CYS A 90 -9.40 35.75 -6.86
CA CYS A 90 -9.35 34.30 -6.97
C CYS A 90 -7.92 33.76 -7.23
N VAL A 91 -7.08 34.52 -7.93
CA VAL A 91 -5.67 34.16 -8.19
C VAL A 91 -4.82 34.42 -6.94
N ARG A 92 -5.02 35.56 -6.27
CA ARG A 92 -4.23 35.94 -5.09
C ARG A 92 -4.46 35.03 -3.89
N VAL A 93 -5.67 34.49 -3.74
CA VAL A 93 -5.99 33.56 -2.66
C VAL A 93 -5.59 32.11 -2.98
N CYS A 94 -5.22 31.83 -4.24
CA CYS A 94 -4.88 30.49 -4.66
C CYS A 94 -3.51 30.08 -4.07
N PRO A 95 -3.43 28.99 -3.28
CA PRO A 95 -2.16 28.54 -2.71
C PRO A 95 -1.17 28.05 -3.78
N THR A 96 -1.66 27.69 -4.97
CA THR A 96 -0.83 27.24 -6.11
C THR A 96 -0.68 28.31 -7.19
N GLY A 97 -1.24 29.51 -6.99
CA GLY A 97 -1.08 30.65 -7.90
C GLY A 97 -1.76 30.48 -9.26
N ILE A 98 -2.65 29.51 -9.43
CA ILE A 98 -3.38 29.32 -10.69
C ILE A 98 -4.46 30.38 -10.91
N ASP A 99 -4.78 30.61 -12.18
CA ASP A 99 -5.93 31.42 -12.58
C ASP A 99 -7.08 30.51 -13.01
N ILE A 100 -7.98 30.25 -12.06
CA ILE A 100 -9.16 29.40 -12.24
C ILE A 100 -10.06 29.81 -13.41
N ARG A 101 -9.92 31.04 -13.93
CA ARG A 101 -10.67 31.53 -15.10
C ARG A 101 -10.16 30.92 -16.41
N ASN A 102 -8.97 30.33 -16.41
CA ASN A 102 -8.39 29.63 -17.57
C ASN A 102 -8.85 28.16 -17.65
N GLY A 103 -9.79 27.74 -16.80
CA GLY A 103 -10.33 26.39 -16.77
C GLY A 103 -9.61 25.48 -15.76
N THR A 104 -9.86 24.17 -15.89
CA THR A 104 -9.30 23.17 -14.98
C THR A 104 -7.81 22.99 -15.22
N GLN A 105 -7.01 23.29 -14.21
CA GLN A 105 -5.55 23.17 -14.23
C GLN A 105 -5.09 22.07 -13.26
N LEU A 106 -4.01 21.36 -13.59
CA LEU A 106 -3.51 20.20 -12.82
C LEU A 106 -2.97 20.59 -11.44
N GLU A 107 -2.57 21.85 -11.28
CA GLU A 107 -2.06 22.41 -10.04
C GLU A 107 -3.20 22.80 -9.07
N CYS A 108 -4.47 22.70 -9.48
CA CYS A 108 -5.59 22.96 -8.60
C CYS A 108 -5.72 21.86 -7.53
N VAL A 109 -5.70 22.25 -6.26
CA VAL A 109 -5.89 21.35 -5.11
C VAL A 109 -7.32 21.33 -4.57
N ASN A 110 -8.28 21.93 -5.28
CA ASN A 110 -9.70 21.99 -4.91
C ASN A 110 -9.97 22.52 -3.47
N CYS A 111 -9.14 23.44 -2.96
CA CYS A 111 -9.25 24.00 -1.61
C CYS A 111 -10.37 25.03 -1.41
N THR A 112 -11.15 25.34 -2.45
CA THR A 112 -12.30 26.27 -2.46
C THR A 112 -12.05 27.72 -2.03
N ALA A 113 -10.84 28.12 -1.66
CA ALA A 113 -10.56 29.50 -1.23
C ALA A 113 -10.93 30.56 -2.28
N CYS A 114 -10.85 30.22 -3.56
CA CYS A 114 -11.28 31.08 -4.66
C CYS A 114 -12.80 31.29 -4.72
N ILE A 115 -13.62 30.34 -4.24
CA ILE A 115 -15.08 30.47 -4.15
C ILE A 115 -15.43 31.57 -3.15
N ASP A 116 -14.94 31.43 -1.91
CA ASP A 116 -15.22 32.36 -0.82
C ASP A 116 -14.77 33.79 -1.16
N ALA A 117 -13.56 33.90 -1.71
CA ALA A 117 -13.02 35.18 -2.14
C ALA A 117 -13.87 35.82 -3.25
N CYS A 118 -14.31 35.05 -4.24
CA CYS A 118 -15.14 35.56 -5.34
C CYS A 118 -16.52 35.99 -4.82
N ASP A 119 -17.18 35.17 -4.02
CA ASP A 119 -18.50 35.47 -3.46
C ASP A 119 -18.49 36.73 -2.59
N SER A 120 -17.44 36.95 -1.81
CA SER A 120 -17.28 38.18 -1.00
C SER A 120 -17.23 39.46 -1.85
N ILE A 121 -16.75 39.38 -3.09
CA ILE A 121 -16.73 40.50 -4.04
C ILE A 121 -18.08 40.62 -4.74
N MET A 122 -18.69 39.50 -5.14
CA MET A 122 -20.00 39.47 -5.78
C MET A 122 -21.07 40.13 -4.91
N GLU A 123 -21.06 39.85 -3.60
CA GLU A 123 -21.93 40.53 -2.62
C GLU A 123 -21.71 42.05 -2.61
N LYS A 124 -20.45 42.50 -2.56
CA LYS A 124 -20.11 43.93 -2.50
C LYS A 124 -20.52 44.71 -3.75
N VAL A 125 -20.50 44.05 -4.91
CA VAL A 125 -20.95 44.65 -6.19
C VAL A 125 -22.40 44.34 -6.52
N ASN A 126 -23.14 43.73 -5.58
CA ASN A 126 -24.54 43.37 -5.71
C ASN A 126 -24.85 42.50 -6.96
N LYS A 127 -23.99 41.51 -7.23
CA LYS A 127 -24.20 40.47 -8.25
C LYS A 127 -24.43 39.10 -7.57
N PRO A 128 -25.09 38.14 -8.24
CA PRO A 128 -25.36 36.83 -7.63
C PRO A 128 -24.08 36.07 -7.26
N LYS A 129 -24.12 35.24 -6.22
CA LYS A 129 -23.00 34.38 -5.82
C LYS A 129 -22.76 33.20 -6.78
N GLY A 130 -21.70 32.44 -6.55
CA GLY A 130 -21.44 31.18 -7.24
C GLY A 130 -20.91 31.36 -8.65
N LEU A 131 -20.17 32.44 -8.91
CA LEU A 131 -19.45 32.62 -10.18
C LEU A 131 -18.31 31.59 -10.30
N ILE A 132 -17.68 31.24 -9.17
CA ILE A 132 -16.85 30.04 -9.03
C ILE A 132 -17.62 29.10 -8.10
N ARG A 133 -17.82 27.83 -8.49
CA ARG A 133 -18.59 26.86 -7.72
C ARG A 133 -18.19 25.43 -8.06
N TYR A 134 -18.69 24.47 -7.28
CA TYR A 134 -18.66 23.07 -7.69
C TYR A 134 -19.60 22.87 -8.87
N ALA A 135 -19.03 22.55 -10.03
CA ALA A 135 -19.76 22.27 -11.25
C ALA A 135 -18.94 21.37 -12.16
N SER A 136 -19.62 20.62 -13.02
CA SER A 136 -18.99 19.97 -14.16
C SER A 136 -19.01 20.91 -15.36
N GLU A 137 -18.16 20.64 -16.35
CA GLU A 137 -18.12 21.43 -17.59
C GLU A 137 -19.47 21.37 -18.32
N ASN A 138 -20.08 20.18 -18.40
CA ASN A 138 -21.42 20.01 -18.98
C ASN A 138 -22.50 20.77 -18.19
N HIS A 139 -22.34 20.92 -16.87
CA HIS A 139 -23.27 21.71 -16.07
C HIS A 139 -23.18 23.21 -16.40
N ILE A 140 -21.97 23.74 -16.63
CA ILE A 140 -21.76 25.15 -16.98
C ILE A 140 -22.23 25.42 -18.42
N VAL A 141 -21.83 24.57 -19.36
CA VAL A 141 -22.08 24.79 -20.79
C VAL A 141 -23.50 24.40 -21.19
N GLU A 142 -23.98 23.23 -20.78
CA GLU A 142 -25.24 22.65 -21.28
C GLU A 142 -26.37 22.71 -20.23
N GLY A 143 -26.06 23.05 -18.98
CA GLY A 143 -27.04 23.07 -17.88
C GLY A 143 -27.42 21.68 -17.39
N ILE A 144 -26.72 20.63 -17.82
CA ILE A 144 -26.98 19.25 -17.42
C ILE A 144 -26.56 19.07 -15.97
N LYS A 145 -27.44 18.51 -15.14
CA LYS A 145 -27.10 18.22 -13.73
C LYS A 145 -26.12 17.04 -13.66
N PRO A 146 -25.21 17.03 -12.66
CA PRO A 146 -24.32 15.89 -12.46
C PRO A 146 -25.11 14.58 -12.33
N HIS A 147 -24.68 13.57 -13.08
CA HIS A 147 -25.29 12.23 -13.11
C HIS A 147 -24.19 11.17 -13.21
N LEU A 148 -24.49 9.92 -12.86
CA LEU A 148 -23.53 8.83 -13.03
C LEU A 148 -23.34 8.53 -14.52
N THR A 149 -22.13 8.74 -15.02
CA THR A 149 -21.74 8.37 -16.38
C THR A 149 -21.28 6.90 -16.41
N GLY A 150 -21.33 6.29 -17.61
CA GLY A 150 -20.82 4.93 -17.81
C GLY A 150 -19.34 4.78 -17.43
N ARG A 151 -18.54 5.85 -17.58
CA ARG A 151 -17.13 5.88 -17.14
C ARG A 151 -17.00 5.81 -15.63
N MET A 152 -17.78 6.62 -14.89
CA MET A 152 -17.80 6.57 -13.42
C MET A 152 -18.21 5.20 -12.89
N ILE A 153 -19.22 4.58 -13.52
CA ILE A 153 -19.64 3.22 -13.17
C ILE A 153 -18.51 2.23 -13.43
N GLY A 154 -17.85 2.30 -14.59
CA GLY A 154 -16.72 1.43 -14.94
C GLY A 154 -15.58 1.52 -13.91
N TYR A 155 -15.17 2.72 -13.53
CA TYR A 155 -14.14 2.91 -12.49
C TYR A 155 -14.58 2.41 -11.12
N SER A 156 -15.84 2.62 -10.75
CA SER A 156 -16.39 2.13 -9.48
C SER A 156 -16.40 0.60 -9.40
N VAL A 157 -16.75 -0.07 -10.50
CA VAL A 157 -16.73 -1.54 -10.59
C VAL A 157 -15.31 -2.08 -10.46
N VAL A 158 -14.34 -1.51 -11.19
CA VAL A 158 -12.94 -1.94 -11.09
C VAL A 158 -12.40 -1.73 -9.68
N LEU A 159 -12.69 -0.59 -9.05
CA LEU A 159 -12.28 -0.31 -7.68
C LEU A 159 -12.88 -1.34 -6.71
N LEU A 160 -14.17 -1.66 -6.83
CA LEU A 160 -14.83 -2.66 -6.00
C LEU A 160 -14.21 -4.06 -6.19
N LEU A 161 -13.86 -4.44 -7.42
CA LEU A 161 -13.17 -5.71 -7.68
C LEU A 161 -11.80 -5.76 -7.02
N LEU A 162 -11.01 -4.68 -7.11
CA LEU A 162 -9.68 -4.62 -6.50
C LEU A 162 -9.75 -4.65 -4.97
N VAL A 163 -10.67 -3.88 -4.37
CA VAL A 163 -10.90 -3.87 -2.92
C VAL A 163 -11.42 -5.22 -2.46
N GLY A 164 -12.33 -5.85 -3.21
CA GLY A 164 -12.83 -7.19 -2.95
C GLY A 164 -11.72 -8.23 -2.98
N ALA A 165 -10.86 -8.20 -4.01
CA ALA A 165 -9.71 -9.10 -4.11
C ALA A 165 -8.71 -8.91 -2.97
N LEU A 166 -8.38 -7.66 -2.63
CA LEU A 166 -7.49 -7.36 -1.49
C LEU A 166 -8.08 -7.84 -0.17
N THR A 167 -9.37 -7.61 0.05
CA THR A 167 -10.08 -8.06 1.26
C THR A 167 -10.08 -9.57 1.35
N ALA A 168 -10.36 -10.27 0.25
CA ALA A 168 -10.29 -11.72 0.19
C ALA A 168 -8.89 -12.23 0.52
N LEU A 169 -7.84 -11.65 -0.10
CA LEU A 169 -6.45 -12.02 0.17
C LEU A 169 -6.06 -11.82 1.65
N LEU A 170 -6.51 -10.72 2.27
CA LEU A 170 -6.25 -10.44 3.68
C LEU A 170 -6.98 -11.41 4.61
N LEU A 171 -8.25 -11.75 4.32
CA LEU A 171 -9.02 -12.69 5.13
C LEU A 171 -8.56 -14.15 4.96
N THR A 172 -8.05 -14.52 3.78
CA THR A 172 -7.50 -15.86 3.51
C THR A 172 -6.01 -15.99 3.84
N ARG A 173 -5.38 -14.93 4.36
CA ARG A 173 -3.97 -14.94 4.75
C ARG A 173 -3.76 -15.95 5.87
N LYS A 174 -2.89 -16.94 5.64
CA LYS A 174 -2.43 -17.85 6.70
C LYS A 174 -1.51 -17.12 7.68
N ASP A 175 -1.65 -17.45 8.96
CA ASP A 175 -0.84 -16.90 10.05
C ASP A 175 0.60 -17.41 10.07
N PHE A 176 0.83 -18.58 9.48
CA PHE A 176 2.15 -19.18 9.37
C PHE A 176 2.39 -19.69 7.96
N ASP A 177 3.66 -19.78 7.60
CA ASP A 177 4.12 -20.27 6.30
C ASP A 177 5.33 -21.17 6.53
N ALA A 178 5.13 -22.48 6.41
CA ALA A 178 6.14 -23.49 6.63
C ALA A 178 6.69 -24.01 5.30
N GLN A 179 7.97 -23.79 5.06
CA GLN A 179 8.67 -24.34 3.90
C GLN A 179 9.68 -25.39 4.35
N VAL A 180 9.44 -26.65 3.98
CA VAL A 180 10.40 -27.74 4.17
C VAL A 180 11.13 -27.98 2.87
N THR A 181 12.45 -27.93 2.92
CA THR A 181 13.34 -28.23 1.79
C THR A 181 14.31 -29.33 2.18
N ARG A 182 14.73 -30.17 1.24
CA ARG A 182 15.77 -31.16 1.50
C ARG A 182 17.12 -30.47 1.61
N ALA A 183 17.97 -30.94 2.52
CA ALA A 183 19.34 -30.48 2.56
C ALA A 183 20.11 -30.98 1.32
N GLN A 184 21.04 -30.16 0.84
CA GLN A 184 21.90 -30.53 -0.28
C GLN A 184 22.94 -31.57 0.20
N GLY A 185 23.15 -32.64 -0.57
CA GLY A 185 24.14 -33.67 -0.26
C GLY A 185 23.63 -35.10 -0.47
N GLN A 186 23.94 -35.98 0.49
CA GLN A 186 23.54 -37.38 0.44
C GLN A 186 22.01 -37.53 0.45
N LEU A 187 21.50 -38.42 -0.40
CA LEU A 187 20.06 -38.64 -0.53
C LEU A 187 19.47 -39.31 0.72
N PHE A 188 20.23 -40.19 1.36
CA PHE A 188 19.86 -40.87 2.59
C PHE A 188 21.13 -41.27 3.34
N GLN A 189 21.01 -41.43 4.65
CA GLN A 189 22.06 -41.93 5.52
C GLN A 189 21.53 -43.14 6.27
N GLN A 190 22.30 -44.22 6.29
CA GLN A 190 22.02 -45.35 7.15
C GLN A 190 22.61 -45.05 8.53
N ARG A 191 21.77 -45.04 9.58
CA ARG A 191 22.26 -44.85 10.96
C ARG A 191 22.69 -46.20 11.54
N ASP A 192 21.77 -47.15 11.51
CA ASP A 192 21.95 -48.51 12.01
C ASP A 192 21.45 -49.54 10.99
N SER A 193 21.49 -50.82 11.34
CA SER A 193 20.98 -51.92 10.51
C SER A 193 19.49 -51.79 10.16
N LEU A 194 18.70 -51.04 10.93
CA LEU A 194 17.23 -50.96 10.81
C LEU A 194 16.68 -49.55 10.54
N HIS A 195 17.53 -48.52 10.53
CA HIS A 195 17.08 -47.12 10.47
C HIS A 195 17.79 -46.33 9.38
N TYR A 196 16.99 -45.62 8.57
CA TYR A 196 17.47 -44.69 7.56
C TYR A 196 17.00 -43.27 7.87
N SER A 197 17.88 -42.30 7.62
CA SER A 197 17.61 -40.88 7.86
C SER A 197 17.80 -40.01 6.63
N ASN A 198 16.95 -38.99 6.47
CA ASN A 198 17.10 -37.92 5.48
C ASN A 198 17.18 -36.58 6.22
N LEU A 199 18.01 -35.67 5.71
CA LEU A 199 18.21 -34.34 6.29
C LEU A 199 17.36 -33.29 5.55
N TYR A 200 16.64 -32.47 6.31
CA TYR A 200 15.78 -31.40 5.81
C TYR A 200 16.08 -30.08 6.52
N ASN A 201 15.80 -28.98 5.82
CA ASN A 201 15.77 -27.63 6.36
C ASN A 201 14.32 -27.18 6.41
N ILE A 202 13.88 -26.65 7.55
CA ILE A 202 12.62 -25.93 7.67
C ILE A 202 12.90 -24.43 7.74
N LYS A 203 12.15 -23.65 6.97
CA LYS A 203 12.01 -22.21 7.15
C LYS A 203 10.56 -21.94 7.51
N LEU A 204 10.33 -21.46 8.73
CA LEU A 204 9.00 -21.15 9.23
C LEU A 204 8.88 -19.65 9.45
N LEU A 205 7.92 -19.03 8.77
CA LEU A 205 7.61 -17.62 8.92
C LEU A 205 6.38 -17.47 9.82
N ASN A 206 6.54 -16.76 10.93
CA ASN A 206 5.45 -16.34 11.80
C ASN A 206 4.98 -14.95 11.35
N LYS A 207 3.72 -14.86 10.94
CA LYS A 207 3.09 -13.62 10.48
C LYS A 207 2.24 -12.96 11.58
N THR A 208 2.27 -13.50 12.79
CA THR A 208 1.55 -13.04 13.99
C THR A 208 2.49 -12.27 14.94
N ILE A 209 1.89 -11.65 15.96
CA ILE A 209 2.56 -10.79 16.95
C ILE A 209 3.00 -11.60 18.20
N GLU A 210 2.54 -12.84 18.33
CA GLU A 210 2.90 -13.73 19.43
C GLU A 210 4.01 -14.69 19.00
N GLU A 211 4.87 -15.05 19.93
CA GLU A 211 5.84 -16.12 19.72
C GLU A 211 5.20 -17.49 19.96
N TYR A 212 5.52 -18.47 19.11
CA TYR A 212 4.97 -19.81 19.22
C TYR A 212 6.10 -20.85 19.28
N PRO A 213 6.04 -21.79 20.24
CA PRO A 213 6.85 -22.99 20.20
C PRO A 213 6.25 -23.94 19.15
N VAL A 214 7.07 -24.32 18.18
CA VAL A 214 6.64 -25.16 17.07
C VAL A 214 7.30 -26.53 17.17
N GLU A 215 6.47 -27.55 17.03
CA GLU A 215 6.85 -28.95 16.97
C GLU A 215 6.57 -29.52 15.57
N LEU A 216 7.48 -30.37 15.10
CA LEU A 216 7.31 -31.10 13.85
C LEU A 216 6.91 -32.54 14.17
N ARG A 217 5.87 -33.04 13.48
CA ARG A 217 5.41 -34.42 13.62
C ARG A 217 5.27 -35.07 12.25
N LEU A 218 5.68 -36.33 12.14
CA LEU A 218 5.41 -37.15 10.95
C LEU A 218 3.94 -37.58 10.98
N GLU A 219 3.24 -37.36 9.86
CA GLU A 219 1.85 -37.78 9.69
C GLU A 219 1.76 -38.98 8.74
N GLY A 220 1.12 -40.06 9.22
CA GLY A 220 0.72 -41.20 8.38
C GLY A 220 1.74 -42.32 8.21
N ILE A 221 2.96 -42.19 8.76
CA ILE A 221 4.01 -43.21 8.72
C ILE A 221 4.69 -43.28 10.10
N GLY A 222 5.09 -44.48 10.52
CA GLY A 222 5.89 -44.69 11.74
C GLY A 222 7.31 -44.16 11.57
N GLY A 223 7.78 -43.36 12.52
CA GLY A 223 9.11 -42.78 12.47
C GLY A 223 9.29 -41.64 13.47
N SER A 224 10.52 -41.16 13.61
CA SER A 224 10.85 -40.03 14.48
C SER A 224 11.39 -38.84 13.68
N ILE A 225 11.08 -37.64 14.16
CA ILE A 225 11.76 -36.41 13.73
C ILE A 225 12.76 -36.05 14.82
N GLU A 226 14.03 -35.91 14.44
CA GLU A 226 15.10 -35.49 15.33
C GLU A 226 15.64 -34.14 14.87
N MET A 227 15.42 -33.10 15.68
CA MET A 227 15.96 -31.77 15.43
C MET A 227 17.47 -31.76 15.71
N VAL A 228 18.26 -31.09 14.85
CA VAL A 228 19.73 -31.08 14.98
C VAL A 228 20.20 -30.13 16.09
N THR A 229 19.50 -29.01 16.29
CA THR A 229 19.98 -27.91 17.14
C THR A 229 19.24 -27.83 18.48
N HIS A 230 17.91 -27.85 18.48
CA HIS A 230 17.07 -27.68 19.66
C HIS A 230 15.79 -28.52 19.57
N GLU A 231 15.30 -29.06 20.70
CA GLU A 231 14.10 -29.92 20.75
C GLU A 231 12.81 -29.22 20.29
N SER A 232 12.74 -27.89 20.39
CA SER A 232 11.62 -27.10 19.88
C SER A 232 12.12 -25.89 19.09
N LEU A 233 11.42 -25.57 17.99
CA LEU A 233 11.71 -24.40 17.18
C LEU A 233 10.91 -23.22 17.71
N HIS A 234 11.57 -22.24 18.32
CA HIS A 234 10.93 -20.99 18.73
C HIS A 234 10.92 -20.02 17.56
N VAL A 235 9.74 -19.60 17.13
CA VAL A 235 9.59 -18.64 16.03
C VAL A 235 9.17 -17.28 16.61
N PRO A 236 10.05 -16.27 16.58
CA PRO A 236 9.71 -14.95 17.08
C PRO A 236 8.54 -14.34 16.29
N ALA A 237 7.83 -13.41 16.92
CA ALA A 237 6.80 -12.60 16.29
C ALA A 237 7.33 -11.91 15.01
N GLU A 238 6.51 -11.90 13.96
CA GLU A 238 6.78 -11.23 12.68
C GLU A 238 8.13 -11.58 12.02
N SER A 239 8.72 -12.73 12.37
CA SER A 239 10.03 -13.15 11.91
C SER A 239 10.01 -14.58 11.39
N TYR A 240 11.13 -15.00 10.80
CA TYR A 240 11.35 -16.38 10.38
C TYR A 240 12.34 -17.07 11.30
N ALA A 241 12.11 -18.35 11.57
CA ALA A 241 13.08 -19.24 12.17
C ALA A 241 13.51 -20.29 11.15
N GLN A 242 14.78 -20.69 11.23
CA GLN A 242 15.35 -21.73 10.38
C GLN A 242 15.98 -22.79 11.26
N SER A 243 15.73 -24.05 10.93
CA SER A 243 16.36 -25.17 11.60
C SER A 243 16.55 -26.33 10.64
N THR A 244 17.46 -27.23 11.01
CA THR A 244 17.68 -28.49 10.32
C THR A 244 17.20 -29.65 11.18
N PHE A 245 16.66 -30.69 10.53
CA PHE A 245 16.13 -31.87 11.21
C PHE A 245 16.30 -33.11 10.35
N PHE A 246 16.43 -34.26 11.03
CA PHE A 246 16.40 -35.56 10.43
C PHE A 246 15.00 -36.15 10.53
N VAL A 247 14.53 -36.71 9.43
CA VAL A 247 13.45 -37.69 9.46
C VAL A 247 14.09 -39.05 9.51
N VAL A 248 13.75 -39.87 10.50
CA VAL A 248 14.24 -41.23 10.68
C VAL A 248 13.07 -42.20 10.50
N LEU A 249 13.19 -43.10 9.54
CA LEU A 249 12.20 -44.15 9.26
C LEU A 249 12.85 -45.53 9.46
N ASN A 250 12.04 -46.50 9.86
CA ASN A 250 12.48 -47.89 9.91
C ASN A 250 12.56 -48.48 8.50
N GLU A 251 13.46 -49.42 8.29
CA GLU A 251 13.59 -50.14 7.01
C GLU A 251 12.29 -50.82 6.58
N GLN A 252 11.49 -51.33 7.54
CA GLN A 252 10.20 -51.99 7.27
C GLN A 252 9.14 -51.04 6.69
N ASP A 253 9.26 -49.74 6.98
CA ASP A 253 8.34 -48.71 6.50
C ASP A 253 8.75 -48.19 5.09
N LEU A 254 9.91 -48.62 4.57
CA LEU A 254 10.43 -48.22 3.26
C LEU A 254 9.98 -49.21 2.18
N THR A 255 8.79 -49.03 1.64
CA THR A 255 8.28 -49.85 0.53
C THR A 255 8.89 -49.48 -0.83
N GLU A 256 9.32 -48.22 -1.00
CA GLU A 256 9.83 -47.69 -2.25
C GLU A 256 11.09 -46.85 -2.03
N ARG A 257 11.95 -46.77 -3.05
CA ARG A 257 13.14 -45.91 -3.03
C ARG A 257 12.80 -44.43 -2.78
N LYS A 258 11.63 -43.98 -3.22
CA LYS A 258 11.13 -42.62 -3.05
C LYS A 258 9.74 -42.69 -2.42
N LEU A 259 9.62 -42.24 -1.19
CA LEU A 259 8.37 -42.24 -0.43
C LEU A 259 7.89 -40.80 -0.22
N ASP A 260 6.62 -40.54 -0.50
CA ASP A 260 6.02 -39.24 -0.19
C ASP A 260 5.61 -39.20 1.30
N ILE A 261 6.24 -38.34 2.06
CA ILE A 261 5.99 -38.16 3.51
C ILE A 261 5.30 -36.82 3.77
N ARG A 262 4.54 -36.77 4.86
CA ARG A 262 3.85 -35.57 5.32
C ARG A 262 4.39 -35.16 6.67
N ILE A 263 4.80 -33.91 6.78
CA ILE A 263 5.30 -33.32 8.01
C ILE A 263 4.27 -32.29 8.46
N GLY A 264 3.60 -32.59 9.57
CA GLY A 264 2.71 -31.66 10.24
C GLY A 264 3.50 -30.71 11.13
N VAL A 265 3.20 -29.42 11.01
CA VAL A 265 3.74 -28.34 11.84
C VAL A 265 2.68 -27.99 12.86
N TYR A 266 3.00 -28.18 14.14
CA TYR A 266 2.09 -28.00 15.26
C TYR A 266 2.58 -26.86 16.16
N ALA A 267 1.69 -25.97 16.58
CA ALA A 267 1.94 -25.05 17.69
C ALA A 267 0.87 -25.25 18.75
N ASN A 268 1.26 -25.29 20.03
CA ASN A 268 0.35 -25.51 21.15
C ASN A 268 -0.61 -26.71 20.94
N ASN A 269 -0.10 -27.77 20.30
CA ASN A 269 -0.85 -28.99 19.97
C ASN A 269 -1.96 -28.83 18.91
N GLU A 270 -2.07 -27.67 18.26
CA GLU A 270 -2.95 -27.44 17.11
C GLU A 270 -2.14 -27.52 15.80
N ARG A 271 -2.72 -28.16 14.78
CA ARG A 271 -2.06 -28.33 13.49
C ARG A 271 -2.20 -27.06 12.67
N ILE A 272 -1.08 -26.39 12.43
CA ILE A 272 -1.04 -25.15 11.64
C ILE A 272 -0.98 -25.46 10.15
N GLU A 273 -0.05 -26.32 9.75
CA GLU A 273 0.21 -26.61 8.33
C GLU A 273 0.75 -28.03 8.16
N THR A 274 0.44 -28.67 7.04
CA THR A 274 1.05 -29.95 6.65
C THR A 274 1.85 -29.73 5.37
N VAL A 275 3.16 -30.02 5.43
CA VAL A 275 4.07 -29.92 4.29
C VAL A 275 4.33 -31.30 3.73
N LYS A 276 4.14 -31.46 2.42
CA LYS A 276 4.49 -32.70 1.70
C LYS A 276 5.94 -32.63 1.26
N THR A 277 6.70 -33.69 1.51
CA THR A 277 8.08 -33.83 1.03
C THR A 277 8.37 -35.28 0.65
N THR A 278 9.57 -35.53 0.13
CA THR A 278 10.00 -36.85 -0.33
C THR A 278 11.11 -37.37 0.55
N PHE A 279 10.99 -38.63 0.93
CA PHE A 279 12.01 -39.40 1.62
C PHE A 279 12.65 -40.38 0.65
N PHE A 280 13.98 -40.49 0.68
CA PHE A 280 14.71 -41.46 -0.13
C PHE A 280 15.25 -42.58 0.75
N GLY A 281 15.03 -43.81 0.33
CA GLY A 281 15.58 -45.02 0.96
C GLY A 281 16.49 -45.80 0.01
N PRO A 282 17.15 -46.86 0.49
CA PRO A 282 17.82 -47.84 -0.36
C PRO A 282 16.82 -48.54 -1.30
N VAL A 283 17.31 -49.15 -2.37
CA VAL A 283 16.50 -50.06 -3.18
C VAL A 283 16.44 -51.39 -2.45
N LEU A 284 15.32 -51.66 -1.79
CA LEU A 284 15.06 -52.96 -1.18
C LEU A 284 14.54 -53.90 -2.27
N HIS A 285 15.24 -55.01 -2.48
CA HIS A 285 14.90 -56.07 -3.43
C HIS A 285 14.09 -57.17 -2.76
#